data_AF-A0A1Y5MVQ2-F1
#
_entry.id   AF-A0A1Y5MVQ2-F1
#
_cell.length_a   1.000
_cell.length_b   1.000
_cell.length_c   1.000
_cell.angle_alpha   90.00
_cell.angle_beta   90.00
_cell.angle_gamma   90.00
#
_symmetry.space_group_name_H-M   'P 1'
#
loop_
_entity.id
_entity.type
_entity.pdbx_description
1 polymer ?
#
loop_
_entity_poly.entity_id
_entity_poly.type
_entity_poly.pdbx_seq_one_letter_code
_entity_poly.pdbx_strand_id
1 'polypeptide(L)'
;MLEALNEACKEILKDKKRALIALTGLHGSGKSTLAKQIRKNGFKNFKPYQIAVIDDDVMSLNLFIARPKIKIKSDHQDELKPFFKFIMPFVKIVIYVSANPLLRISKCDILCILNADEEARIAGIYKRNSSGDLINTQKHINKKELDLAGLIYKVKLEFDLKVGAKNE
;
A
#
# COMPACT_ATOMS: atom_id res chain seq x y z
N MET A 1 10.91 7.52 -7.31
CA MET A 1 9.65 6.88 -6.87
C MET A 1 8.47 7.86 -6.86
N LEU A 2 8.44 8.83 -5.93
CA LEU A 2 7.25 9.66 -5.71
C LEU A 2 6.87 10.54 -6.92
N GLU A 3 7.84 10.91 -7.78
CA GLU A 3 7.58 11.65 -9.02
C GLU A 3 6.73 10.85 -10.01
N ALA A 4 7.16 9.63 -10.33
CA ALA A 4 6.42 8.73 -11.23
C ALA A 4 5.03 8.40 -10.67
N LEU A 5 4.93 8.21 -9.35
CA LEU A 5 3.65 8.01 -8.68
C LEU A 5 2.74 9.23 -8.80
N ASN A 6 3.30 10.44 -8.65
CA ASN A 6 2.57 11.70 -8.76
C ASN A 6 1.99 11.89 -10.16
N GLU A 7 2.80 11.70 -11.20
CA GLU A 7 2.34 11.84 -12.59
C GLU A 7 1.28 10.80 -12.93
N ALA A 8 1.48 9.53 -12.56
CA ALA A 8 0.46 8.50 -12.74
C ALA A 8 -0.86 8.87 -12.02
N CYS A 9 -0.80 9.41 -10.81
CA CYS A 9 -2.00 9.86 -10.09
C CYS A 9 -2.69 11.03 -10.79
N LYS A 10 -1.94 12.02 -11.29
CA LYS A 10 -2.49 13.17 -12.01
C LYS A 10 -3.23 12.72 -13.27
N GLU A 11 -2.63 11.81 -14.05
CA GLU A 11 -3.28 11.27 -15.24
C GLU A 11 -4.58 10.54 -14.92
N ILE A 12 -4.58 9.65 -13.91
CA ILE A 12 -5.81 8.95 -13.49
C ILE A 12 -6.90 9.91 -13.03
N LEU A 13 -6.52 10.99 -12.34
CA LEU A 13 -7.47 11.94 -11.75
C LEU A 13 -8.07 12.94 -12.76
N LYS A 14 -7.60 12.96 -14.02
CA LYS A 14 -8.28 13.69 -15.10
C LYS A 14 -9.67 13.12 -15.38
N ASP A 15 -9.78 11.78 -15.34
CA ASP A 15 -11.01 11.06 -15.68
C ASP A 15 -11.76 10.51 -14.46
N LYS A 16 -11.12 10.49 -13.29
CA LYS A 16 -11.67 9.90 -12.07
C LYS A 16 -11.59 10.82 -10.88
N LYS A 17 -12.60 10.75 -10.01
CA LYS A 17 -12.60 11.47 -8.73
C LYS A 17 -11.47 11.00 -7.80
N ARG A 18 -11.10 9.72 -7.87
CA ARG A 18 -10.09 9.08 -7.02
C ARG A 18 -9.28 8.05 -7.78
N ALA A 19 -8.01 7.92 -7.42
CA ALA A 19 -7.11 6.86 -7.86
C ALA A 19 -6.98 5.77 -6.79
N LEU A 20 -7.14 4.51 -7.18
CA LEU A 20 -6.84 3.34 -6.35
C LEU A 20 -5.45 2.80 -6.68
N ILE A 21 -4.58 2.80 -5.68
CA ILE A 21 -3.19 2.34 -5.78
C ILE A 21 -3.07 1.04 -4.98
N ALA A 22 -2.69 -0.05 -5.65
CA ALA A 22 -2.30 -1.28 -4.95
C ALA A 22 -0.80 -1.22 -4.67
N LEU A 23 -0.41 -1.02 -3.41
CA LEU A 23 0.98 -1.12 -2.97
C LEU A 23 1.26 -2.55 -2.49
N THR A 24 1.95 -3.31 -3.33
CA THR A 24 2.30 -4.71 -3.09
C THR A 24 3.81 -4.92 -3.02
N GLY A 25 4.24 -6.15 -2.75
CA GLY A 25 5.60 -6.45 -2.30
C GLY A 25 5.61 -7.57 -1.27
N LEU A 26 6.72 -8.30 -1.15
CA LEU A 26 6.84 -9.41 -0.22
C LEU A 26 6.70 -8.96 1.24
N HIS A 27 6.35 -9.88 2.14
CA HIS A 27 6.43 -9.60 3.57
C HIS A 27 7.85 -9.16 3.93
N GLY A 28 7.99 -8.06 4.68
CA GLY A 28 9.30 -7.47 4.97
C GLY A 28 9.71 -6.34 4.05
N SER A 29 9.07 -6.15 2.89
CA SER A 29 9.52 -5.14 1.93
C SER A 29 9.25 -3.69 2.31
N GLY A 30 8.69 -3.41 3.50
CA GLY A 30 8.48 -2.03 3.97
C GLY A 30 7.22 -1.32 3.47
N LYS A 31 6.29 -2.02 2.81
CA LYS A 31 5.05 -1.41 2.25
C LYS A 31 4.26 -0.58 3.25
N SER A 32 3.92 -1.15 4.40
CA SER A 32 3.15 -0.47 5.44
C SER A 32 3.91 0.74 6.00
N THR A 33 5.25 0.67 6.07
CA THR A 33 6.10 1.80 6.48
C THR A 33 6.01 2.94 5.47
N LEU A 34 6.20 2.64 4.18
CA LEU A 34 6.11 3.60 3.10
C LEU A 34 4.71 4.23 3.01
N ALA A 35 3.65 3.41 3.03
CA ALA A 35 2.27 3.91 2.99
C ALA A 35 1.96 4.81 4.18
N LYS A 36 2.45 4.47 5.38
CA LYS A 36 2.33 5.30 6.58
C LYS A 36 3.07 6.63 6.43
N GLN A 37 4.26 6.65 5.82
CA GLN A 37 5.01 7.87 5.52
C GLN A 37 4.23 8.75 4.53
N ILE A 38 3.78 8.18 3.40
CA ILE A 38 2.98 8.88 2.39
C ILE A 38 1.70 9.48 3.01
N ARG A 39 0.97 8.71 3.82
CA ARG A 39 -0.24 9.20 4.49
C ARG A 39 0.02 10.35 5.46
N LYS A 40 1.16 10.33 6.17
CA LYS A 40 1.51 11.36 7.16
C LYS A 40 1.96 12.64 6.48
N ASN A 41 2.80 12.52 5.45
CA ASN A 41 3.51 13.64 4.86
C ASN A 41 2.84 14.15 3.57
N GLY A 42 1.94 13.37 2.98
CA GLY A 42 1.54 13.56 1.61
C GLY A 42 2.66 13.13 0.65
N PHE A 43 2.49 13.46 -0.62
CA PHE A 43 3.55 13.39 -1.61
C PHE A 43 3.24 14.38 -2.73
N LYS A 44 4.23 15.21 -3.09
CA LYS A 44 4.17 16.14 -4.22
C LYS A 44 2.86 16.95 -4.23
N ASN A 45 1.97 16.73 -5.19
CA ASN A 45 0.72 17.48 -5.34
C ASN A 45 -0.41 17.03 -4.38
N PHE A 46 -0.23 15.95 -3.63
CA PHE A 46 -1.27 15.37 -2.78
C PHE A 46 -0.94 15.58 -1.31
N LYS A 47 -1.77 16.40 -0.65
CA LYS A 47 -1.66 16.70 0.78
C LYS A 47 -2.11 15.49 1.62
N PRO A 48 -1.66 15.38 2.88
CA PRO A 48 -2.00 14.24 3.74
C PRO A 48 -3.50 13.91 3.85
N TYR A 49 -4.36 14.94 3.95
CA TYR A 49 -5.81 14.76 4.07
C TYR A 49 -6.48 14.24 2.79
N GLN A 50 -5.77 14.26 1.66
CA GLN A 50 -6.27 13.75 0.38
C GLN A 50 -5.97 12.26 0.19
N ILE A 51 -5.34 11.61 1.17
CA ILE A 51 -4.83 10.23 1.08
C ILE A 51 -5.47 9.36 2.17
N ALA A 52 -6.09 8.27 1.74
CA ALA A 52 -6.49 7.16 2.60
C ALA A 52 -5.52 5.98 2.40
N VAL A 53 -5.14 5.31 3.49
CA VAL A 53 -4.39 4.05 3.42
C VAL A 53 -5.21 2.95 4.04
N ILE A 54 -5.43 1.87 3.28
CA ILE A 54 -6.04 0.63 3.73
C ILE A 54 -4.89 -0.39 3.83
N ASP A 55 -4.48 -0.72 5.05
CA ASP A 55 -3.42 -1.69 5.33
C ASP A 55 -4.07 -2.98 5.81
N ASP A 56 -4.13 -3.97 4.91
CA ASP A 56 -4.97 -5.16 5.02
C ASP A 56 -6.44 -4.81 5.37
N ASP A 57 -6.86 -5.04 6.62
CA ASP A 57 -8.22 -4.80 7.08
C ASP A 57 -8.42 -3.44 7.77
N VAL A 58 -7.40 -2.58 7.79
CA VAL A 58 -7.44 -1.31 8.53
C VAL A 58 -7.27 -0.13 7.60
N MET A 59 -8.35 0.62 7.39
CA MET A 59 -8.27 1.94 6.80
C MET A 59 -7.84 2.98 7.83
N SER A 60 -6.98 3.89 7.40
CA SER A 60 -6.51 5.00 8.21
C SER A 60 -6.45 6.28 7.37
N LEU A 61 -6.95 7.36 7.96
CA LEU A 61 -7.03 8.68 7.33
C LEU A 61 -6.23 9.71 8.14
N ASN A 62 -5.90 10.83 7.52
CA ASN A 62 -5.24 11.97 8.18
C ASN A 62 -6.09 13.24 8.03
N LEU A 63 -7.16 13.34 8.83
CA LEU A 63 -8.16 14.40 8.76
C LEU A 63 -7.77 15.58 9.68
N PHE A 64 -6.73 16.32 9.29
CA PHE A 64 -6.22 17.49 10.05
C PHE A 64 -5.88 17.13 11.50
N ILE A 65 -6.81 17.38 12.43
CA ILE A 65 -6.70 17.11 13.87
C ILE A 65 -7.03 15.66 14.24
N ALA A 66 -7.75 14.93 13.39
CA ALA A 66 -8.20 13.57 13.65
C ALA A 66 -7.50 12.56 12.73
N ARG A 67 -7.23 11.36 13.26
CA ARG A 67 -6.62 10.25 12.51
C ARG A 67 -7.44 8.98 12.67
N PRO A 68 -8.68 8.96 12.16
CA PRO A 68 -9.57 7.83 12.38
C PRO A 68 -8.97 6.56 11.76
N LYS A 69 -9.23 5.44 12.45
CA LYS A 69 -8.91 4.09 12.00
C LYS A 69 -10.19 3.27 11.96
N ILE A 70 -10.41 2.59 10.85
CA ILE A 70 -11.60 1.80 10.60
C ILE A 70 -11.14 0.40 10.25
N LYS A 71 -11.58 -0.59 11.01
CA LYS A 71 -11.23 -1.99 10.80
C LYS A 71 -12.41 -2.72 10.16
N ILE A 72 -12.22 -3.25 8.96
CA ILE A 72 -13.22 -4.05 8.24
C ILE A 72 -12.50 -5.27 7.68
N LYS A 73 -12.79 -6.44 8.25
CA LYS A 73 -12.30 -7.72 7.75
C LYS A 73 -13.15 -8.16 6.57
N SER A 74 -12.50 -8.75 5.57
CA SER A 74 -13.17 -9.52 4.53
C SER A 74 -12.25 -10.65 4.09
N ASP A 75 -12.84 -11.82 3.87
CA ASP A 75 -12.22 -13.03 3.36
C ASP A 75 -12.53 -13.27 1.87
N HIS A 76 -13.29 -12.38 1.25
CA HIS A 76 -13.67 -12.42 -0.16
C HIS A 76 -13.39 -11.10 -0.86
N GLN A 77 -13.32 -11.18 -2.19
CA GLN A 77 -13.13 -10.05 -3.07
C GLN A 77 -14.37 -9.12 -3.02
N ASP A 78 -14.19 -7.92 -2.49
CA ASP A 78 -15.26 -6.94 -2.25
C ASP A 78 -14.98 -5.57 -2.92
N GLU A 79 -13.89 -5.48 -3.67
CA GLU A 79 -13.37 -4.25 -4.29
C GLU A 79 -13.18 -3.10 -3.29
N LEU A 80 -12.93 -3.43 -2.01
CA LEU A 80 -12.82 -2.49 -0.89
C LEU A 80 -14.08 -1.64 -0.66
N LYS A 81 -15.22 -2.02 -1.26
CA LYS A 81 -16.50 -1.26 -1.19
C LYS A 81 -16.91 -0.89 0.24
N PRO A 82 -16.76 -1.74 1.27
CA PRO A 82 -17.12 -1.37 2.65
C PRO A 82 -16.36 -0.15 3.19
N PHE A 83 -15.10 0.05 2.77
CA PHE A 83 -14.30 1.20 3.21
C PHE A 83 -14.74 2.51 2.56
N PHE A 84 -15.20 2.47 1.31
CA PHE A 84 -15.52 3.67 0.54
C PHE A 84 -16.64 4.52 1.14
N LYS A 85 -17.51 3.92 1.98
CA LYS A 85 -18.55 4.63 2.74
C LYS A 85 -17.97 5.66 3.73
N PHE A 86 -16.72 5.46 4.17
CA PHE A 86 -16.06 6.32 5.15
C PHE A 86 -15.01 7.25 4.51
N ILE A 87 -14.89 7.24 3.18
CA ILE A 87 -13.93 8.08 2.46
C ILE A 87 -14.55 9.44 2.17
N MET A 88 -13.94 10.48 2.74
CA MET A 88 -14.37 11.86 2.54
C MET A 88 -14.28 12.30 1.07
N PRO A 89 -15.11 13.26 0.61
CA PRO A 89 -15.13 13.70 -0.78
C PRO A 89 -13.80 14.28 -1.30
N PHE A 90 -13.00 14.88 -0.41
CA PHE A 90 -11.71 15.49 -0.74
C PHE A 90 -10.54 14.48 -0.81
N VAL A 91 -10.74 13.23 -0.37
CA VAL A 91 -9.75 12.17 -0.56
C VAL A 91 -9.69 11.86 -2.05
N LYS A 92 -8.49 11.99 -2.63
CA LYS A 92 -8.18 11.76 -4.04
C LYS A 92 -7.44 10.43 -4.23
N ILE A 93 -6.66 10.01 -3.25
CA ILE A 93 -5.81 8.82 -3.35
C ILE A 93 -6.23 7.80 -2.31
N VAL A 94 -6.43 6.55 -2.74
CA VAL A 94 -6.59 5.41 -1.84
C VAL A 94 -5.45 4.44 -2.10
N ILE A 95 -4.61 4.21 -1.10
CA ILE A 95 -3.53 3.24 -1.16
C ILE A 95 -3.99 1.99 -0.43
N TYR A 96 -4.17 0.90 -1.16
CA TYR A 96 -4.38 -0.42 -0.59
C TYR A 96 -3.04 -1.15 -0.47
N VAL A 97 -2.63 -1.44 0.76
CA VAL A 97 -1.40 -2.15 1.07
C VAL A 97 -1.75 -3.61 1.31
N SER A 98 -1.19 -4.50 0.49
CA SER A 98 -1.32 -5.94 0.69
C SER A 98 -0.23 -6.71 -0.03
N ALA A 99 0.22 -7.81 0.58
CA ALA A 99 1.08 -8.78 -0.10
C ALA A 99 0.29 -9.62 -1.13
N ASN A 100 -1.04 -9.75 -0.97
CA ASN A 100 -1.91 -10.53 -1.83
C ASN A 100 -3.16 -9.70 -2.20
N PRO A 101 -3.03 -8.68 -3.07
CA PRO A 101 -4.12 -7.74 -3.34
C PRO A 101 -5.37 -8.41 -3.92
N LEU A 102 -5.21 -9.53 -4.64
CA LEU A 102 -6.30 -10.31 -5.25
C LEU A 102 -7.35 -10.81 -4.25
N LEU A 103 -7.00 -10.94 -2.96
CA LEU A 103 -7.94 -11.32 -1.92
C LEU A 103 -9.11 -10.34 -1.79
N ARG A 104 -8.91 -9.07 -2.14
CA ARG A 104 -9.90 -8.00 -1.93
C ARG A 104 -10.25 -7.24 -3.20
N ILE A 105 -9.31 -7.10 -4.14
CA ILE A 105 -9.52 -6.35 -5.38
C ILE A 105 -9.21 -7.18 -6.62
N SER A 106 -10.03 -7.06 -7.65
CA SER A 106 -9.73 -7.60 -8.99
C SER A 106 -8.97 -6.59 -9.85
N LYS A 107 -9.02 -5.31 -9.49
CA LYS A 107 -8.41 -4.22 -10.26
C LYS A 107 -7.95 -3.05 -9.41
N CYS A 108 -6.93 -2.34 -9.89
CA CYS A 108 -6.53 -1.03 -9.40
C CYS A 108 -6.25 -0.07 -10.57
N ASP A 109 -6.06 1.21 -10.28
CA ASP A 109 -5.59 2.16 -11.29
C ASP A 109 -4.07 2.04 -11.46
N ILE A 110 -3.36 1.99 -10.33
CA ILE A 110 -1.90 1.93 -10.29
C ILE A 110 -1.48 0.74 -9.45
N LEU A 111 -0.67 -0.15 -10.03
CA LEU A 111 0.02 -1.22 -9.32
C LEU A 111 1.43 -0.76 -8.97
N CYS A 112 1.72 -0.63 -7.69
CA CYS A 112 3.05 -0.28 -7.16
C CYS A 112 3.67 -1.51 -6.51
N ILE A 113 4.74 -2.04 -7.09
CA ILE A 113 5.49 -3.17 -6.52
C ILE A 113 6.71 -2.61 -5.80
N LEU A 114 6.79 -2.93 -4.50
CA LEU A 114 7.89 -2.53 -3.64
C LEU A 114 8.82 -3.72 -3.42
N ASN A 115 9.98 -3.64 -4.06
CA ASN A 115 11.08 -4.57 -3.91
C ASN A 115 11.96 -4.14 -2.75
N ALA A 116 12.52 -5.12 -2.05
CA ALA A 116 13.50 -4.90 -1.02
C ALA A 116 14.63 -5.89 -1.21
N ASP A 117 15.83 -5.46 -0.82
CA ASP A 117 16.97 -6.37 -0.67
C ASP A 117 16.60 -7.55 0.25
N GLU A 118 17.00 -8.75 -0.14
CA GLU A 118 16.54 -9.99 0.51
C GLU A 118 17.08 -10.11 1.94
N GLU A 119 18.33 -9.71 2.18
CA GLU A 119 18.92 -9.72 3.52
C GLU A 119 18.21 -8.69 4.43
N ALA A 120 18.01 -7.47 3.92
CA ALA A 120 17.28 -6.43 4.64
C ALA A 120 15.83 -6.84 4.93
N ARG A 121 15.17 -7.53 3.98
CA ARG A 121 13.81 -8.03 4.11
C ARG A 121 13.71 -9.08 5.20
N ILE A 122 14.61 -10.07 5.21
CA ILE A 122 14.67 -11.14 6.21
C ILE A 122 14.95 -10.56 7.59
N ALA A 123 15.94 -9.67 7.72
CA ALA A 123 16.23 -8.97 8.98
C ALA A 123 15.00 -8.19 9.50
N GLY A 124 14.28 -7.52 8.60
CA GLY A 124 13.04 -6.81 8.91
C GLY A 124 11.87 -7.72 9.31
N ILE A 125 11.82 -8.96 8.84
CA ILE A 125 10.85 -9.97 9.31
C ILE A 125 11.22 -10.40 10.73
N TYR A 126 12.47 -10.82 10.97
CA TYR A 126 12.91 -11.27 12.29
C TYR A 126 12.72 -10.19 13.36
N LYS A 127 13.05 -8.94 13.04
CA LYS A 127 12.84 -7.80 13.97
C LYS A 127 11.37 -7.59 14.35
N ARG A 128 10.42 -7.91 13.46
CA ARG A 128 8.98 -7.76 13.73
C ARG A 128 8.37 -8.96 14.43
N ASN A 129 8.94 -10.14 14.22
CA ASN A 129 8.42 -11.42 14.72
C ASN A 129 9.26 -11.96 15.89
N SER A 130 10.03 -11.11 16.59
CA SER A 130 10.92 -11.48 17.69
C SER A 130 10.22 -12.13 18.89
N SER A 131 8.90 -12.31 18.84
CA SER A 131 8.07 -12.99 19.84
C SER A 131 7.12 -14.02 19.19
N GLY A 132 7.63 -15.22 18.91
CA GLY A 132 6.87 -16.46 19.11
C GLY A 132 6.36 -17.25 17.90
N ASP A 133 6.22 -16.67 16.71
CA ASP A 133 5.62 -17.40 15.57
C ASP A 133 6.66 -17.73 14.48
N LEU A 134 7.51 -18.72 14.80
CA LEU A 134 8.57 -19.20 13.92
C LEU A 134 8.02 -19.81 12.62
N ILE A 135 6.84 -20.44 12.68
CA ILE A 135 6.21 -21.10 11.52
C ILE A 135 5.76 -20.06 10.50
N ASN A 136 4.99 -19.04 10.91
CA ASN A 136 4.59 -17.98 9.98
C ASN A 136 5.77 -17.12 9.53
N THR A 137 6.78 -16.94 10.38
CA THR A 137 8.04 -16.29 10.00
C THR A 137 8.71 -17.02 8.84
N GLN A 138 8.88 -18.34 8.96
CA GLN A 138 9.50 -19.14 7.91
C GLN A 138 8.66 -19.15 6.64
N LYS A 139 7.32 -19.22 6.76
CA LYS A 139 6.39 -19.11 5.62
C LYS A 139 6.58 -17.80 4.86
N HIS A 140 6.73 -16.67 5.56
CA HIS A 140 6.98 -15.36 4.94
C HIS A 140 8.37 -15.23 4.30
N ILE A 141 9.37 -15.92 4.84
CA ILE A 141 10.73 -15.98 4.26
C ILE A 141 10.72 -16.84 2.99
N ASN A 142 10.06 -17.99 3.03
CA ASN A 142 9.97 -18.95 1.93
C ASN A 142 9.15 -18.43 0.74
N LYS A 143 8.21 -17.51 0.97
CA LYS A 143 7.48 -16.87 -0.14
C LYS A 143 8.43 -15.93 -0.91
N LYS A 144 8.82 -16.35 -2.12
CA LYS A 144 9.74 -15.62 -3.01
C LYS A 144 9.05 -14.79 -4.08
N GLU A 145 7.79 -15.10 -4.40
CA GLU A 145 7.08 -14.46 -5.50
C GLU A 145 5.75 -13.86 -5.04
N LEU A 146 5.33 -12.83 -5.77
CA LEU A 146 4.01 -12.22 -5.62
C LEU A 146 3.06 -12.89 -6.60
N ASP A 147 1.91 -13.32 -6.10
CA ASP A 147 0.82 -13.76 -6.94
C ASP A 147 -0.05 -12.55 -7.30
N LEU A 148 0.14 -12.06 -8.52
CA LEU A 148 -0.58 -10.93 -9.09
C LEU A 148 -1.32 -11.32 -10.38
N ALA A 149 -1.35 -12.61 -10.72
CA ALA A 149 -1.98 -13.10 -11.94
C ALA A 149 -3.48 -12.79 -11.91
N GLY A 150 -3.97 -12.09 -12.94
CA GLY A 150 -5.37 -11.67 -13.03
C GLY A 150 -5.69 -10.33 -12.35
N LEU A 151 -4.73 -9.66 -11.69
CA LEU A 151 -4.95 -8.29 -11.20
C LEU A 151 -4.88 -7.31 -12.38
N ILE A 152 -5.98 -6.61 -12.64
CA ILE A 152 -6.06 -5.62 -13.72
C ILE A 152 -5.54 -4.27 -13.22
N TYR A 153 -4.67 -3.61 -13.99
CA TYR A 153 -4.16 -2.28 -13.68
C TYR A 153 -4.00 -1.43 -14.95
N LYS A 154 -4.01 -0.11 -14.80
CA LYS A 154 -3.71 0.82 -15.92
C LYS A 154 -2.22 1.14 -16.01
N VAL A 155 -1.59 1.35 -14.86
CA VAL A 155 -0.16 1.69 -14.76
C VAL A 155 0.52 0.75 -13.78
N LYS A 156 1.71 0.27 -14.14
CA LYS A 156 2.58 -0.51 -13.25
C LYS A 156 3.85 0.27 -12.96
N LEU A 157 4.20 0.37 -11.68
CA LEU A 157 5.42 1.01 -11.20
C LEU A 157 6.16 0.05 -10.26
N GLU A 158 7.45 -0.13 -10.48
CA GLU A 158 8.33 -0.95 -9.63
C GLU A 158 9.35 -0.06 -8.93
N PHE A 159 9.58 -0.31 -7.64
CA PHE A 159 10.47 0.51 -6.82
C PHE A 159 11.34 -0.37 -5.94
N ASP A 160 12.64 -0.13 -5.96
CA ASP A 160 13.59 -0.74 -5.04
C ASP A 160 13.82 0.18 -3.84
N LEU A 161 13.60 -0.35 -2.64
CA LEU A 161 14.05 0.31 -1.41
C LEU A 161 15.57 0.16 -1.29
N LYS A 162 16.31 1.15 -1.79
CA LYS A 162 17.75 1.27 -1.50
C LYS A 162 17.91 1.62 -0.02
N VAL A 163 18.58 0.75 0.73
CA VAL A 163 19.03 1.04 2.09
C VAL A 163 20.02 2.20 2.02
N GLY A 164 19.66 3.37 2.57
CA GLY A 164 20.59 4.48 2.79
C GLY A 164 20.41 5.75 1.96
N ALA A 165 19.43 5.86 1.06
CA ALA A 165 19.13 7.16 0.47
C ALA A 165 18.31 8.01 1.47
N LYS A 166 18.98 8.97 2.13
CA LYS A 166 18.28 10.14 2.66
C LYS A 166 17.47 10.71 1.49
N ASN A 167 16.15 10.72 1.62
CA ASN A 167 15.32 11.48 0.70
C ASN A 167 15.71 12.95 0.92
N GLU A 168 16.34 13.53 -0.09
CA GLU A 168 16.53 14.97 -0.24
C GLU A 168 15.19 15.72 -0.12
#